data_AF-M4D9H3-F1
#
_entry.id   AF-M4D9H3-F1
#
_cell.length_a   1.000
_cell.length_b   1.000
_cell.length_c   1.000
_cell.angle_alpha   90.00
_cell.angle_beta   90.00
_cell.angle_gamma   90.00
#
_symmetry.space_group_name_H-M   'P 1'
#
loop_
_entity.id
_entity.type
_entity.pdbx_description
1 polymer ?
#
loop_
_entity_poly.entity_id
_entity_poly.type
_entity_poly.pdbx_seq_one_letter_code
_entity_poly.pdbx_strand_id
1 'polypeptide(L)'
;MEKKRNNKKNRGGSKKKKTTSDQSQAIKSVTDWLFVGSSSSPPPDDFAVTINTASLRRGEKLVFELHSHSNRSDGFLSPSKLVQRAHTNGVKVLSLTDHDTLAGIPEAVEAGRRFGIKIIPGIEISTLFSSRESGSEEPVHVLAYYGASGPAMYDELENFLAKIRDGRFVRGREMVSKLNKLKIPLKWEHVTRIAGEDVAPGRMHVARALLEGGYVENLRQAFTKYLHDDGPAYATGSEPKSEEAVRLICKTGGVAVLAHPWALKDHVSVIRRLKDAGLHGVEVYRSDGKLEVFSELADTYSLLKLGGSDYHGKGGRNESELGSVNLPVKALQDFLKLGRPIWCEAIKTTMRTFLEQPSDSNLSNILRFDRARILKGSSSWSCGRELMDRCLAIWLTNDERENDEFEALRSKLSCVLISSKGSCVTVGA
;
A
#
# COMPACT_ATOMS: atom_id res chain seq x y z
N MET A 1 -66.44 -40.28 -8.96
CA MET A 1 -65.91 -39.35 -9.99
C MET A 1 -64.92 -38.43 -9.31
N GLU A 2 -63.64 -38.80 -9.38
CA GLU A 2 -62.55 -38.21 -8.61
C GLU A 2 -61.63 -37.48 -9.61
N LYS A 3 -61.59 -36.14 -9.58
CA LYS A 3 -60.78 -35.32 -10.49
C LYS A 3 -59.42 -35.02 -9.87
N LYS A 4 -58.38 -35.72 -10.36
CA LYS A 4 -56.96 -35.39 -10.15
C LYS A 4 -56.64 -33.99 -10.70
N ARG A 5 -56.15 -33.09 -9.85
CA ARG A 5 -55.51 -31.82 -10.25
C ARG A 5 -53.99 -32.00 -10.27
N ASN A 6 -53.40 -31.88 -11.46
CA ASN A 6 -51.95 -31.90 -11.69
C ASN A 6 -51.28 -30.65 -11.10
N ASN A 7 -50.27 -30.87 -10.26
CA ASN A 7 -49.44 -29.81 -9.68
C ASN A 7 -48.19 -29.61 -10.57
N LYS A 8 -48.13 -28.48 -11.29
CA LYS A 8 -47.02 -28.15 -12.21
C LYS A 8 -45.91 -27.46 -11.42
N LYS A 9 -44.81 -28.18 -11.13
CA LYS A 9 -43.59 -27.63 -10.52
C LYS A 9 -42.89 -26.67 -11.49
N ASN A 10 -42.88 -25.38 -11.18
CA ASN A 10 -42.00 -24.40 -11.83
C ASN A 10 -40.55 -24.63 -11.37
N ARG A 11 -39.71 -25.18 -12.25
CA ARG A 11 -38.25 -25.18 -12.10
C ARG A 11 -37.71 -23.83 -12.56
N GLY A 12 -37.55 -22.90 -11.61
CA GLY A 12 -36.78 -21.67 -11.83
C GLY A 12 -35.29 -21.99 -11.94
N GLY A 13 -34.80 -22.19 -13.16
CA GLY A 13 -33.38 -22.27 -13.44
C GLY A 13 -32.70 -20.93 -13.18
N SER A 14 -31.83 -20.89 -12.17
CA SER A 14 -30.97 -19.73 -11.90
C SER A 14 -30.06 -19.49 -13.11
N LYS A 15 -30.35 -18.46 -13.90
CA LYS A 15 -29.49 -17.99 -15.00
C LYS A 15 -28.19 -17.44 -14.37
N LYS A 16 -27.11 -18.23 -14.40
CA LYS A 16 -25.75 -17.71 -14.23
C LYS A 16 -25.58 -16.53 -15.19
N LYS A 17 -25.40 -15.31 -14.66
CA LYS A 17 -25.05 -14.12 -15.46
C LYS A 17 -23.81 -14.46 -16.29
N LYS A 18 -23.95 -14.42 -17.61
CA LYS A 18 -22.86 -14.62 -18.56
C LYS A 18 -21.87 -13.47 -18.35
N THR A 19 -20.68 -13.75 -17.85
CA THR A 19 -19.60 -12.78 -17.67
C THR A 19 -19.31 -12.13 -19.03
N THR A 20 -19.22 -10.80 -19.10
CA THR A 20 -18.92 -10.11 -20.37
C THR A 20 -17.50 -10.46 -20.84
N SER A 21 -17.23 -10.37 -22.16
CA SER A 21 -15.91 -10.66 -22.75
C SER A 21 -14.80 -9.88 -22.04
N ASP A 22 -15.03 -8.58 -21.81
CA ASP A 22 -14.07 -7.67 -21.16
C ASP A 22 -13.77 -8.05 -19.70
N GLN A 23 -14.79 -8.48 -18.94
CA GLN A 23 -14.59 -8.95 -17.57
C GLN A 23 -13.76 -10.24 -17.54
N SER A 24 -14.00 -11.14 -18.49
CA SER A 24 -13.24 -12.39 -18.60
C SER A 24 -11.77 -12.11 -18.95
N GLN A 25 -11.51 -11.15 -19.82
CA GLN A 25 -10.15 -10.70 -20.16
C GLN A 25 -9.45 -10.02 -18.97
N ALA A 26 -10.16 -9.18 -18.20
CA ALA A 26 -9.61 -8.56 -17.00
C ALA A 26 -9.25 -9.59 -15.92
N ILE A 27 -10.13 -10.57 -15.67
CA ILE A 27 -9.84 -11.68 -14.75
C ILE A 27 -8.62 -12.46 -15.19
N LYS A 28 -8.54 -12.83 -16.47
CA LYS A 28 -7.38 -13.53 -17.02
C LYS A 28 -6.09 -12.71 -16.81
N SER A 29 -6.09 -11.44 -17.21
CA SER A 29 -4.92 -10.56 -17.12
C SER A 29 -4.42 -10.40 -15.67
N VAL A 30 -5.32 -10.18 -14.70
CA VAL A 30 -4.93 -10.07 -13.29
C VAL A 30 -4.46 -11.41 -12.72
N THR A 31 -5.14 -12.50 -13.08
CA THR A 31 -4.76 -13.85 -12.64
C THR A 31 -3.37 -14.22 -13.16
N ASP A 32 -3.10 -13.98 -14.44
CA ASP A 32 -1.79 -14.23 -15.04
C ASP A 32 -0.72 -13.41 -14.31
N TRP A 33 -0.97 -12.13 -14.01
CA TRP A 33 -0.05 -11.28 -13.25
C TRP A 33 0.19 -11.77 -11.80
N LEU A 34 -0.84 -12.29 -11.12
CA LEU A 34 -0.70 -12.86 -9.78
C LEU A 34 0.32 -14.01 -9.73
N PHE A 35 0.39 -14.79 -10.81
CA PHE A 35 1.26 -15.97 -10.95
C PHE A 35 2.56 -15.73 -11.72
N VAL A 36 2.86 -14.47 -12.08
CA VAL A 36 4.16 -14.11 -12.65
C VAL A 36 5.27 -14.49 -11.65
N GLY A 37 6.21 -15.33 -12.08
CA GLY A 37 7.38 -15.75 -11.31
C GLY A 37 7.18 -16.90 -10.31
N SER A 38 5.97 -17.47 -10.19
CA SER A 38 5.78 -18.70 -9.39
C SER A 38 6.32 -19.91 -10.16
N SER A 39 7.42 -20.51 -9.70
CA SER A 39 7.81 -21.84 -10.18
C SER A 39 6.75 -22.86 -9.73
N SER A 40 6.50 -23.87 -10.54
CA SER A 40 5.59 -24.99 -10.24
C SER A 40 6.05 -25.89 -9.10
N SER A 41 7.20 -25.59 -8.47
CA SER A 41 7.78 -26.34 -7.37
C SER A 41 7.32 -25.75 -6.02
N PRO A 42 6.72 -26.54 -5.12
CA PRO A 42 6.39 -26.05 -3.78
C PRO A 42 7.67 -25.59 -3.06
N PRO A 43 7.61 -24.52 -2.23
CA PRO A 43 8.74 -24.13 -1.41
C PRO A 43 9.15 -25.31 -0.51
N PRO A 44 10.44 -25.48 -0.21
CA PRO A 44 10.91 -26.55 0.68
C PRO A 44 10.48 -26.37 2.16
N ASP A 45 9.77 -25.29 2.50
CA ASP A 45 9.21 -25.04 3.82
C ASP A 45 7.79 -25.66 3.91
N ASP A 46 7.62 -26.60 4.84
CA ASP A 46 6.36 -27.33 5.17
C ASP A 46 5.17 -26.42 5.55
N PHE A 47 5.38 -25.10 5.62
CA PHE A 47 4.39 -24.09 6.00
C PHE A 47 3.93 -23.19 4.85
N ALA A 48 4.51 -23.30 3.65
CA ALA A 48 4.10 -22.45 2.53
C ALA A 48 2.83 -22.97 1.88
N VAL A 49 1.74 -22.21 1.97
CA VAL A 49 0.48 -22.55 1.31
C VAL A 49 0.65 -22.38 -0.21
N THR A 50 0.66 -23.50 -0.93
CA THR A 50 0.67 -23.47 -2.40
C THR A 50 -0.64 -22.86 -2.89
N ILE A 51 -0.58 -21.75 -3.64
CA ILE A 51 -1.77 -21.16 -4.25
C ILE A 51 -2.29 -22.16 -5.29
N ASN A 52 -3.37 -22.86 -4.97
CA ASN A 52 -3.96 -23.85 -5.87
C ASN A 52 -4.65 -23.12 -7.03
N THR A 53 -3.97 -23.05 -8.18
CA THR A 53 -4.48 -22.46 -9.43
C THR A 53 -5.76 -23.13 -9.91
N ALA A 54 -6.04 -24.39 -9.51
CA ALA A 54 -7.29 -25.08 -9.80
C ALA A 54 -8.49 -24.53 -9.01
N SER A 55 -8.26 -23.85 -7.88
CA SER A 55 -9.29 -23.20 -7.06
C SER A 55 -9.81 -21.90 -7.71
N LEU A 56 -8.90 -21.06 -8.21
CA LEU A 56 -9.25 -19.83 -8.95
C LEU A 56 -10.00 -20.13 -10.26
N ARG A 57 -9.70 -21.26 -10.91
CA ARG A 57 -10.44 -21.73 -12.09
C ARG A 57 -11.88 -22.17 -11.79
N ARG A 58 -12.26 -22.40 -10.51
CA ARG A 58 -13.63 -22.77 -10.10
C ARG A 58 -14.54 -21.58 -9.77
N GLY A 59 -14.10 -20.34 -10.02
CA GLY A 59 -14.93 -19.14 -9.84
C GLY A 59 -14.82 -18.49 -8.47
N GLU A 60 -13.70 -18.66 -7.76
CA GLU A 60 -13.38 -17.85 -6.59
C GLU A 60 -13.27 -16.36 -6.98
N LYS A 61 -13.90 -15.51 -6.17
CA LYS A 61 -13.84 -14.05 -6.35
C LYS A 61 -12.42 -13.57 -6.03
N LEU A 62 -11.82 -12.80 -6.93
CA LEU A 62 -10.59 -12.07 -6.63
C LEU A 62 -10.91 -10.93 -5.66
N VAL A 63 -10.30 -10.98 -4.48
CA VAL A 63 -10.46 -9.96 -3.42
C VAL A 63 -9.15 -9.19 -3.29
N PHE A 64 -9.25 -7.87 -3.22
CA PHE A 64 -8.12 -6.96 -3.18
C PHE A 64 -8.24 -6.05 -1.97
N GLU A 65 -7.10 -5.70 -1.39
CA GLU A 65 -6.97 -4.67 -0.37
C GLU A 65 -5.88 -3.72 -0.79
N LEU A 66 -6.21 -2.45 -1.04
CA LEU A 66 -5.23 -1.46 -1.50
C LEU A 66 -4.96 -0.36 -0.47
N HIS A 67 -5.61 -0.38 0.69
CA HIS A 67 -5.39 0.62 1.72
C HIS A 67 -5.54 -0.02 3.11
N SER A 68 -4.43 -0.23 3.80
CA SER A 68 -4.41 -0.84 5.12
C SER A 68 -3.19 -0.45 5.95
N HIS A 69 -3.34 -0.47 7.27
CA HIS A 69 -2.36 0.04 8.23
C HIS A 69 -1.90 -1.05 9.21
N SER A 70 -0.63 -1.01 9.57
CA SER A 70 -0.02 -1.87 10.58
C SER A 70 0.44 -1.06 11.79
N ASN A 71 0.98 -1.75 12.79
CA ASN A 71 1.60 -1.12 13.94
C ASN A 71 2.95 -0.43 13.64
N ARG A 72 3.37 -0.34 12.38
CA ARG A 72 4.48 0.53 11.96
C ARG A 72 4.04 1.98 11.79
N SER A 73 2.73 2.23 11.75
CA SER A 73 2.13 3.55 11.89
C SER A 73 1.12 3.55 13.04
N ASP A 74 -0.18 3.53 12.78
CA ASP A 74 -1.23 3.60 13.79
C ASP A 74 -2.27 2.47 13.69
N GLY A 75 -1.91 1.37 13.04
CA GLY A 75 -2.62 0.09 13.14
C GLY A 75 -2.42 -0.60 14.50
N PHE A 76 -3.10 -1.73 14.68
CA PHE A 76 -3.00 -2.58 15.87
C PHE A 76 -2.25 -3.89 15.58
N LEU A 77 -2.28 -4.35 14.33
CA LEU A 77 -1.65 -5.61 13.92
C LEU A 77 -0.23 -5.35 13.39
N SER A 78 0.69 -6.27 13.65
CA SER A 78 1.97 -6.27 12.93
C SER A 78 1.75 -6.52 11.45
N PRO A 79 2.67 -6.12 10.55
CA PRO A 79 2.57 -6.43 9.13
C PRO A 79 2.30 -7.92 8.85
N SER A 80 2.97 -8.84 9.56
CA SER A 80 2.71 -10.28 9.41
C SER A 80 1.29 -10.68 9.81
N LYS A 81 0.77 -10.13 10.92
CA LYS A 81 -0.59 -10.43 11.40
C LYS A 81 -1.66 -9.82 10.51
N LEU A 82 -1.41 -8.64 9.96
CA LEU A 82 -2.27 -7.99 8.97
C LEU A 82 -2.42 -8.89 7.72
N VAL A 83 -1.31 -9.36 7.16
CA VAL A 83 -1.33 -10.26 5.99
C VAL A 83 -2.02 -11.59 6.31
N GLN A 84 -1.78 -12.17 7.49
CA GLN A 84 -2.49 -13.37 7.95
C GLN A 84 -4.02 -13.15 8.01
N ARG A 85 -4.45 -11.98 8.51
CA ARG A 85 -5.87 -11.61 8.57
C ARG A 85 -6.46 -11.45 7.17
N ALA A 86 -5.75 -10.77 6.27
CA ALA A 86 -6.15 -10.62 4.88
C ALA A 86 -6.32 -11.98 4.18
N HIS A 87 -5.41 -12.93 4.42
CA HIS A 87 -5.49 -14.29 3.89
C HIS A 87 -6.76 -15.01 4.36
N THR A 88 -7.08 -14.89 5.65
CA THR A 88 -8.29 -15.46 6.23
C THR A 88 -9.56 -14.89 5.58
N ASN A 89 -9.50 -13.64 5.11
CA ASN A 89 -10.59 -12.96 4.38
C ASN A 89 -10.57 -13.22 2.86
N GLY A 90 -9.68 -14.09 2.36
CA GLY A 90 -9.59 -14.46 0.94
C GLY A 90 -8.90 -13.43 0.04
N VAL A 91 -8.26 -12.41 0.61
CA VAL A 91 -7.49 -11.38 -0.12
C VAL A 91 -6.36 -12.04 -0.91
N LYS A 92 -6.20 -11.65 -2.18
CA LYS A 92 -5.15 -12.14 -3.08
C LYS A 92 -4.07 -11.10 -3.37
N VAL A 93 -4.44 -9.82 -3.31
CA VAL A 93 -3.52 -8.69 -3.45
C VAL A 93 -3.74 -7.77 -2.27
N LEU A 94 -2.66 -7.44 -1.57
CA LEU A 94 -2.68 -6.50 -0.45
C LEU A 94 -1.64 -5.40 -0.65
N SER A 95 -2.01 -4.15 -0.39
CA SER A 95 -1.05 -3.08 -0.16
C SER A 95 -1.06 -2.67 1.30
N LEU A 96 0.13 -2.70 1.91
CA LEU A 96 0.36 -2.09 3.22
C LEU A 96 0.75 -0.64 2.97
N THR A 97 0.01 0.29 3.56
CA THR A 97 0.09 1.73 3.27
C THR A 97 0.23 2.52 4.58
N ASP A 98 1.10 2.07 5.47
CA ASP A 98 1.37 2.74 6.75
C ASP A 98 1.64 4.24 6.56
N HIS A 99 1.20 5.05 7.53
CA HIS A 99 1.44 6.49 7.48
C HIS A 99 2.93 6.84 7.51
N ASP A 100 3.38 7.57 6.49
CA ASP A 100 4.69 8.21 6.40
C ASP A 100 5.91 7.26 6.59
N THR A 101 5.73 5.95 6.37
CA THR A 101 6.81 4.96 6.50
C THR A 101 6.62 3.74 5.59
N LEU A 102 7.74 3.21 5.10
CA LEU A 102 7.81 1.93 4.37
C LEU A 102 8.36 0.78 5.26
N ALA A 103 8.58 1.02 6.56
CA ALA A 103 9.26 0.09 7.45
C ALA A 103 8.57 -1.28 7.58
N GLY A 104 7.25 -1.35 7.37
CA GLY A 104 6.48 -2.60 7.43
C GLY A 104 6.53 -3.46 6.18
N ILE A 105 6.96 -2.89 5.03
CA ILE A 105 6.89 -3.58 3.74
C ILE A 105 7.73 -4.87 3.70
N PRO A 106 8.98 -4.93 4.19
CA PRO A 106 9.77 -6.16 4.13
C PRO A 106 9.10 -7.33 4.89
N GLU A 107 8.52 -7.04 6.07
CA GLU A 107 7.80 -8.02 6.86
C GLU A 107 6.50 -8.46 6.16
N ALA A 108 5.75 -7.51 5.59
CA ALA A 108 4.54 -7.81 4.83
C ALA A 108 4.81 -8.70 3.61
N VAL A 109 5.85 -8.38 2.82
CA VAL A 109 6.26 -9.17 1.64
C VAL A 109 6.59 -10.61 2.02
N GLU A 110 7.34 -10.81 3.11
CA GLU A 110 7.68 -12.15 3.60
C GLU A 110 6.42 -12.91 4.06
N ALA A 111 5.53 -12.25 4.81
CA ALA A 111 4.26 -12.86 5.18
C ALA A 111 3.40 -13.18 3.94
N GLY A 112 3.40 -12.32 2.92
CA GLY A 112 2.68 -12.51 1.67
C GLY A 112 3.10 -13.79 0.96
N ARG A 113 4.40 -14.09 0.94
CA ARG A 113 4.93 -15.36 0.40
C ARG A 113 4.40 -16.56 1.14
N ARG A 114 4.41 -16.53 2.48
CA ARG A 114 3.92 -17.64 3.32
C ARG A 114 2.42 -17.91 3.11
N PHE A 115 1.63 -16.85 2.97
CA PHE A 115 0.17 -16.93 2.86
C PHE A 115 -0.36 -16.90 1.43
N GLY A 116 0.50 -16.85 0.41
CA GLY A 116 0.08 -16.77 -0.98
C GLY A 116 -0.67 -15.49 -1.33
N ILE A 117 -0.26 -14.35 -0.78
CA ILE A 117 -0.77 -13.01 -1.08
C ILE A 117 0.31 -12.21 -1.79
N LYS A 118 -0.06 -11.58 -2.91
CA LYS A 118 0.83 -10.65 -3.61
C LYS A 118 0.80 -9.29 -2.91
N ILE A 119 1.95 -8.84 -2.42
CA ILE A 119 2.08 -7.55 -1.74
C ILE A 119 2.49 -6.47 -2.74
N ILE A 120 1.74 -5.39 -2.79
CA ILE A 120 2.12 -4.14 -3.46
C ILE A 120 2.70 -3.20 -2.39
N PRO A 121 4.00 -2.88 -2.42
CA PRO A 121 4.57 -1.86 -1.55
C PRO A 121 3.80 -0.55 -1.65
N GLY A 122 3.28 -0.09 -0.52
CA GLY A 122 2.48 1.12 -0.43
C GLY A 122 2.90 2.00 0.73
N ILE A 123 2.44 3.24 0.73
CA ILE A 123 2.59 4.20 1.83
C ILE A 123 1.46 5.22 1.73
N GLU A 124 0.92 5.66 2.86
CA GLU A 124 0.02 6.81 2.92
C GLU A 124 0.79 8.04 3.43
N ILE A 125 1.02 9.02 2.56
CA ILE A 125 1.78 10.22 2.90
C ILE A 125 0.83 11.31 3.39
N SER A 126 1.14 11.86 4.56
CA SER A 126 0.39 12.94 5.19
C SER A 126 0.83 14.29 4.65
N THR A 127 -0.13 15.07 4.18
CA THR A 127 0.12 16.36 3.54
C THR A 127 -0.89 17.41 3.98
N LEU A 128 -0.59 18.67 3.65
CA LEU A 128 -1.52 19.78 3.78
C LEU A 128 -1.85 20.34 2.41
N PHE A 129 -3.11 20.70 2.22
CA PHE A 129 -3.56 21.42 1.04
C PHE A 129 -4.06 22.79 1.43
N SER A 130 -3.39 23.83 0.91
CA SER A 130 -3.82 25.21 1.09
C SER A 130 -4.70 25.62 -0.10
N SER A 131 -6.00 25.84 0.13
CA SER A 131 -6.90 26.34 -0.90
C SER A 131 -6.57 27.79 -1.24
N ARG A 132 -6.46 28.11 -2.53
CA ARG A 132 -6.19 29.49 -2.98
C ARG A 132 -7.41 30.40 -2.82
N GLU A 133 -8.60 29.82 -2.83
CA GLU A 133 -9.87 30.55 -2.84
C GLU A 133 -10.28 30.94 -1.42
N SER A 134 -10.23 29.99 -0.48
CA SER A 134 -10.58 30.24 0.92
C SER A 134 -9.40 30.65 1.79
N GLY A 135 -8.16 30.42 1.35
CA GLY A 135 -6.96 30.58 2.18
C GLY A 135 -6.85 29.56 3.33
N SER A 136 -7.78 28.60 3.43
CA SER A 136 -7.77 27.57 4.47
C SER A 136 -6.84 26.43 4.10
N GLU A 137 -6.23 25.82 5.12
CA GLU A 137 -5.49 24.57 4.98
C GLU A 137 -6.32 23.40 5.49
N GLU A 138 -6.28 22.28 4.78
CA GLU A 138 -6.86 21.02 5.25
C GLU A 138 -5.88 19.86 5.10
N PRO A 139 -5.87 18.89 6.04
CA PRO A 139 -5.10 17.67 5.89
C PRO A 139 -5.58 16.87 4.68
N VAL A 140 -4.63 16.40 3.88
CA VAL A 140 -4.87 15.52 2.74
C VAL A 140 -3.92 14.34 2.86
N HIS A 141 -4.37 13.15 2.47
CA HIS A 141 -3.50 11.99 2.42
C HIS A 141 -3.37 11.48 0.98
N VAL A 142 -2.14 11.13 0.61
CA VAL A 142 -1.81 10.63 -0.73
C VAL A 142 -1.18 9.25 -0.60
N LEU A 143 -1.85 8.25 -1.17
CA LEU A 143 -1.31 6.90 -1.30
C LEU A 143 -0.26 6.89 -2.42
N ALA A 144 0.84 6.19 -2.18
CA ALA A 144 1.84 5.91 -3.19
C ALA A 144 2.07 4.40 -3.30
N TYR A 145 2.00 3.86 -4.51
CA TYR A 145 2.23 2.44 -4.78
C TYR A 145 3.50 2.25 -5.62
N TYR A 146 4.41 1.40 -5.16
CA TYR A 146 5.69 1.12 -5.79
C TYR A 146 5.80 -0.33 -6.26
N GLY A 147 6.72 -0.58 -7.20
CA GLY A 147 7.07 -1.93 -7.65
C GLY A 147 7.88 -2.73 -6.62
N ALA A 148 8.26 -3.96 -6.96
CA ALA A 148 9.04 -4.85 -6.08
C ALA A 148 10.33 -4.25 -5.53
N SER A 149 11.02 -3.42 -6.31
CA SER A 149 12.28 -2.78 -5.90
C SER A 149 12.07 -1.51 -5.06
N GLY A 150 10.81 -1.10 -4.89
CA GLY A 150 10.45 0.15 -4.22
C GLY A 150 10.78 1.40 -5.04
N PRO A 151 10.89 2.56 -4.38
CA PRO A 151 11.19 3.83 -5.05
C PRO A 151 12.64 3.86 -5.57
N ALA A 152 12.82 4.42 -6.77
CA ALA A 152 14.12 4.52 -7.41
C ALA A 152 15.07 5.51 -6.72
N MET A 153 14.52 6.58 -6.14
CA MET A 153 15.25 7.62 -5.40
C MET A 153 14.87 7.58 -3.91
N TYR A 154 15.11 6.42 -3.29
CA TYR A 154 14.64 6.16 -1.93
C TYR A 154 15.18 7.14 -0.90
N ASP A 155 16.45 7.50 -0.95
CA ASP A 155 17.03 8.38 0.08
C ASP A 155 16.36 9.78 0.05
N GLU A 156 15.97 10.26 -1.14
CA GLU A 156 15.20 11.50 -1.27
C GLU A 156 13.79 11.36 -0.68
N LEU A 157 13.09 10.26 -0.98
CA LEU A 157 11.79 9.96 -0.38
C LEU A 157 11.89 9.81 1.13
N GLU A 158 12.87 9.05 1.63
CA GLU A 158 13.05 8.77 3.05
C GLU A 158 13.37 10.05 3.82
N ASN A 159 14.21 10.93 3.28
CA ASN A 159 14.47 12.25 3.86
C ASN A 159 13.21 13.12 3.92
N PHE A 160 12.34 13.02 2.91
CA PHE A 160 11.05 13.70 2.91
C PHE A 160 10.11 13.15 3.99
N LEU A 161 9.99 11.82 4.09
CA LEU A 161 9.17 11.15 5.09
C LEU A 161 9.68 11.35 6.52
N ALA A 162 11.00 11.34 6.74
CA ALA A 162 11.61 11.57 8.04
C ALA A 162 11.22 12.93 8.62
N LYS A 163 11.20 13.99 7.80
CA LYS A 163 10.74 15.32 8.23
C LYS A 163 9.28 15.33 8.68
N ILE A 164 8.41 14.58 8.00
CA ILE A 164 7.00 14.44 8.40
C ILE A 164 6.93 13.76 9.77
N ARG A 165 7.67 12.66 9.94
CA ARG A 165 7.72 11.90 11.20
C ARG A 165 8.28 12.75 12.35
N ASP A 166 9.33 13.53 12.14
CA ASP A 166 9.87 14.47 13.12
C ASP A 166 8.79 15.51 13.53
N GLY A 167 8.06 16.05 12.56
CA GLY A 167 6.92 16.93 12.80
C GLY A 167 5.82 16.28 13.66
N ARG A 168 5.55 14.98 13.45
CA ARG A 168 4.60 14.21 14.29
C ARG A 168 5.06 14.09 15.74
N PHE A 169 6.36 13.92 16.00
CA PHE A 169 6.88 13.91 17.38
C PHE A 169 6.66 15.25 18.09
N VAL A 170 6.94 16.37 17.41
CA VAL A 170 6.71 17.72 17.94
C VAL A 170 5.22 17.94 18.22
N ARG A 171 4.38 17.67 17.22
CA ARG A 171 2.92 17.76 17.32
C ARG A 171 2.37 16.93 18.47
N GLY A 172 2.83 15.67 18.60
CA GLY A 172 2.42 14.76 19.67
C GLY A 172 2.68 15.34 21.07
N ARG A 173 3.88 15.88 21.30
CA ARG A 173 4.22 16.55 22.57
C ARG A 173 3.35 17.76 22.85
N GLU A 174 3.03 18.54 21.80
CA GLU A 174 2.14 19.68 21.93
C GLU A 174 0.71 19.25 22.32
N MET A 175 0.16 18.21 21.67
CA MET A 175 -1.15 17.66 22.03
C MET A 175 -1.19 17.23 23.51
N VAL A 176 -0.15 16.53 23.98
CA VAL A 176 -0.03 16.14 25.40
C VAL A 176 0.06 17.37 26.32
N SER A 177 0.82 18.40 25.94
CA SER A 177 0.89 19.66 26.69
C SER A 177 -0.47 20.36 26.79
N LYS A 178 -1.24 20.41 25.70
CA LYS A 178 -2.60 20.96 25.69
C LYS A 178 -3.55 20.15 26.59
N LEU A 179 -3.50 18.82 26.54
CA LEU A 179 -4.26 17.94 27.44
C LEU A 179 -3.92 18.18 28.91
N ASN A 180 -2.64 18.34 29.25
CA ASN A 180 -2.20 18.65 30.62
C ASN A 180 -2.76 20.00 31.12
N LYS A 181 -2.83 21.03 30.25
CA LYS A 181 -3.48 22.31 30.58
C LYS A 181 -4.99 22.14 30.85
N LEU A 182 -5.63 21.17 30.20
CA LEU A 182 -7.02 20.77 30.43
C LEU A 182 -7.20 19.84 31.65
N LYS A 183 -6.19 19.76 32.54
CA LYS A 183 -6.20 18.93 33.76
C LYS A 183 -6.25 17.42 33.51
N ILE A 184 -5.78 16.97 32.34
CA ILE A 184 -5.58 15.56 32.02
C ILE A 184 -4.08 15.29 32.10
N PRO A 185 -3.55 14.71 33.19
CA PRO A 185 -2.11 14.52 33.41
C PRO A 185 -1.56 13.34 32.58
N LEU A 186 -1.67 13.42 31.25
CA LEU A 186 -1.16 12.42 30.32
C LEU A 186 0.36 12.59 30.16
N LYS A 187 1.10 11.48 30.31
CA LYS A 187 2.55 11.45 30.15
C LYS A 187 2.93 11.18 28.70
N TRP A 188 3.95 11.87 28.21
CA TRP A 188 4.46 11.68 26.84
C TRP A 188 4.95 10.24 26.63
N GLU A 189 5.59 9.66 27.63
CA GLU A 189 6.14 8.31 27.62
C GLU A 189 5.04 7.25 27.46
N HIS A 190 3.81 7.54 27.89
CA HIS A 190 2.67 6.65 27.66
C HIS A 190 2.29 6.64 26.18
N VAL A 191 2.26 7.79 25.52
CA VAL A 191 1.95 7.90 24.08
C VAL A 191 3.01 7.17 23.25
N THR A 192 4.30 7.38 23.53
CA THR A 192 5.37 6.71 22.79
C THR A 192 5.42 5.22 23.05
N ARG A 193 5.13 4.76 24.27
CA ARG A 193 4.98 3.32 24.57
C ARG A 193 3.88 2.68 23.71
N ILE A 194 2.76 3.37 23.52
CA ILE A 194 1.65 2.85 22.69
C ILE A 194 2.00 2.87 21.21
N ALA A 195 2.68 3.92 20.73
CA ALA A 195 3.14 3.99 19.34
C ALA A 195 4.14 2.85 19.03
N GLY A 196 5.05 2.58 19.96
CA GLY A 196 6.12 1.61 19.78
C GLY A 196 7.44 2.27 19.37
N GLU A 197 8.48 1.45 19.35
CA GLU A 197 9.83 1.88 18.99
C GLU A 197 9.88 2.31 17.50
N ASP A 198 10.52 3.44 17.23
CA ASP A 198 10.67 4.05 15.90
C ASP A 198 9.35 4.38 15.17
N VAL A 199 8.22 4.40 15.88
CA VAL A 199 6.92 4.77 15.31
C VAL A 199 6.58 6.22 15.63
N ALA A 200 6.32 7.02 14.59
CA ALA A 200 5.95 8.42 14.73
C ALA A 200 4.51 8.56 15.28
N PRO A 201 4.31 9.18 16.46
CA PRO A 201 3.01 9.18 17.12
C PRO A 201 2.01 10.13 16.43
N GLY A 202 0.95 9.56 15.82
CA GLY A 202 -0.25 10.30 15.41
C GLY A 202 -1.31 10.50 16.51
N ARG A 203 -2.41 11.19 16.15
CA ARG A 203 -3.58 11.42 17.03
C ARG A 203 -4.17 10.12 17.59
N MET A 204 -4.16 9.05 16.81
CA MET A 204 -4.63 7.73 17.24
C MET A 204 -3.88 7.21 18.48
N HIS A 205 -2.57 7.42 18.58
CA HIS A 205 -1.79 6.99 19.75
C HIS A 205 -2.14 7.82 20.99
N VAL A 206 -2.35 9.12 20.83
CA VAL A 206 -2.83 9.98 21.93
C VAL A 206 -4.23 9.56 22.38
N ALA A 207 -5.12 9.25 21.44
CA ALA A 207 -6.47 8.75 21.73
C ALA A 207 -6.44 7.43 22.52
N ARG A 208 -5.56 6.49 22.13
CA ARG A 208 -5.35 5.24 22.86
C ARG A 208 -4.76 5.50 24.25
N ALA A 209 -3.82 6.43 24.39
CA ALA A 209 -3.26 6.79 25.69
C ALA A 209 -4.31 7.41 26.62
N LEU A 210 -5.20 8.24 26.09
CA LEU A 210 -6.35 8.78 26.82
C LEU A 210 -7.29 7.66 27.30
N LEU A 211 -7.56 6.68 26.44
CA LEU A 211 -8.41 5.53 26.76
C LEU A 211 -7.77 4.63 27.81
N GLU A 212 -6.52 4.22 27.63
CA GLU A 212 -5.79 3.40 28.60
C GLU A 212 -5.59 4.12 29.94
N GLY A 213 -5.48 5.44 29.93
CA GLY A 213 -5.42 6.28 31.13
C GLY A 213 -6.76 6.49 31.83
N GLY A 214 -7.87 5.99 31.28
CA GLY A 214 -9.21 6.14 31.87
C GLY A 214 -9.81 7.55 31.73
N TYR A 215 -9.26 8.41 30.88
CA TYR A 215 -9.74 9.78 30.67
C TYR A 215 -10.92 9.86 29.69
N VAL A 216 -11.12 8.80 28.91
CA VAL A 216 -12.24 8.61 27.99
C VAL A 216 -12.70 7.15 28.03
N GLU A 217 -13.96 6.91 27.67
CA GLU A 217 -14.59 5.58 27.62
C GLU A 217 -14.28 4.81 26.34
N ASN A 218 -13.97 5.53 25.25
CA ASN A 218 -13.67 4.95 23.95
C ASN A 218 -12.93 5.95 23.04
N LEU A 219 -12.36 5.43 21.94
CA LEU A 219 -11.59 6.24 20.97
C LEU A 219 -12.43 7.36 20.34
N ARG A 220 -13.73 7.11 20.07
CA ARG A 220 -14.63 8.12 19.50
C ARG A 220 -14.73 9.33 20.42
N GLN A 221 -14.87 9.11 21.73
CA GLN A 221 -14.93 10.20 22.70
C GLN A 221 -13.62 11.02 22.74
N ALA A 222 -12.45 10.39 22.59
CA ALA A 222 -11.18 11.13 22.49
C ALA A 222 -11.17 12.10 21.30
N PHE A 223 -11.59 11.64 20.12
CA PHE A 223 -11.67 12.51 18.94
C PHE A 223 -12.73 13.59 19.10
N THR A 224 -13.95 13.23 19.49
CA THR A 224 -15.04 14.21 19.62
C THR A 224 -14.77 15.27 20.68
N LYS A 225 -14.09 14.94 21.78
CA LYS A 225 -13.90 15.88 22.90
C LYS A 225 -12.59 16.67 22.82
N TYR A 226 -11.53 16.10 22.26
CA TYR A 226 -10.18 16.65 22.38
C TYR A 226 -9.41 16.76 21.06
N LEU A 227 -9.47 15.72 20.21
CA LEU A 227 -8.49 15.52 19.12
C LEU A 227 -9.04 15.76 17.70
N HIS A 228 -10.31 16.15 17.55
CA HIS A 228 -10.87 16.56 16.26
C HIS A 228 -10.16 17.79 15.71
N ASP A 229 -10.33 18.05 14.42
CA ASP A 229 -9.75 19.25 13.78
C ASP A 229 -10.27 20.51 14.49
N ASP A 230 -9.36 21.43 14.80
CA ASP A 230 -9.62 22.64 15.60
C ASP A 230 -10.09 22.38 17.05
N GLY A 231 -9.96 21.13 17.53
CA GLY A 231 -10.32 20.74 18.89
C GLY A 231 -9.37 21.24 19.99
N PRO A 232 -9.75 21.14 21.27
CA PRO A 232 -9.01 21.73 22.39
C PRO A 232 -7.55 21.27 22.54
N ALA A 233 -7.26 20.03 22.14
CA ALA A 233 -5.92 19.46 22.15
C ALA A 233 -5.34 19.28 20.75
N TYR A 234 -6.02 19.77 19.71
CA TYR A 234 -5.51 19.70 18.34
C TYR A 234 -4.22 20.52 18.21
N ALA A 235 -3.26 19.97 17.49
CA ALA A 235 -2.02 20.64 17.11
C ALA A 235 -1.72 20.27 15.65
N THR A 236 -1.09 21.18 14.93
CA THR A 236 -0.63 20.98 13.55
C THR A 236 0.82 20.49 13.54
N GLY A 237 1.20 19.76 12.49
CA GLY A 237 2.57 19.31 12.30
C GLY A 237 3.32 20.16 11.29
N SER A 238 4.37 19.57 10.72
CA SER A 238 5.14 20.14 9.61
C SER A 238 4.87 19.35 8.33
N GLU A 239 3.58 19.05 8.08
CA GLU A 239 3.18 18.32 6.90
C GLU A 239 3.48 19.13 5.61
N PRO A 240 4.06 18.51 4.57
CA PRO A 240 4.42 19.17 3.33
C PRO A 240 3.19 19.46 2.47
N LYS A 241 3.37 20.28 1.43
CA LYS A 241 2.30 20.56 0.48
C LYS A 241 1.94 19.31 -0.31
N SER A 242 0.65 19.09 -0.48
CA SER A 242 0.10 17.91 -1.15
C SER A 242 0.64 17.73 -2.57
N GLU A 243 0.81 18.80 -3.34
CA GLU A 243 1.39 18.73 -4.69
C GLU A 243 2.88 18.38 -4.69
N GLU A 244 3.62 18.74 -3.63
CA GLU A 244 5.03 18.38 -3.49
C GLU A 244 5.17 16.88 -3.29
N ALA A 245 4.34 16.29 -2.42
CA ALA A 245 4.28 14.84 -2.23
C ALA A 245 3.92 14.12 -3.53
N VAL A 246 2.89 14.57 -4.26
CA VAL A 246 2.50 13.97 -5.56
C VAL A 246 3.66 14.00 -6.55
N ARG A 247 4.33 15.15 -6.71
CA ARG A 247 5.50 15.25 -7.61
C ARG A 247 6.63 14.32 -7.20
N LEU A 248 6.92 14.21 -5.89
CA LEU A 248 7.96 13.33 -5.37
C LEU A 248 7.61 11.86 -5.58
N ILE A 249 6.35 11.46 -5.39
CA ILE A 249 5.87 10.11 -5.69
C ILE A 249 6.11 9.78 -7.17
N CYS A 250 5.73 10.68 -8.08
CA CYS A 250 5.95 10.50 -9.52
C CYS A 250 7.45 10.40 -9.85
N LYS A 251 8.27 11.30 -9.30
CA LYS A 251 9.73 11.33 -9.49
C LYS A 251 10.41 10.04 -9.00
N THR A 252 9.91 9.47 -7.91
CA THR A 252 10.45 8.24 -7.31
C THR A 252 9.92 6.96 -7.95
N GLY A 253 9.07 7.06 -8.98
CA GLY A 253 8.54 5.91 -9.70
C GLY A 253 7.35 5.23 -9.01
N GLY A 254 6.54 6.00 -8.29
CA GLY A 254 5.31 5.53 -7.64
C GLY A 254 4.04 5.98 -8.36
N VAL A 255 2.95 5.27 -8.10
CA VAL A 255 1.59 5.66 -8.53
C VAL A 255 0.93 6.45 -7.40
N ALA A 256 0.74 7.76 -7.59
CA ALA A 256 0.08 8.66 -6.64
C ALA A 256 -1.46 8.61 -6.73
N VAL A 257 -2.13 8.40 -5.60
CA VAL A 257 -3.59 8.24 -5.50
C VAL A 257 -4.13 9.02 -4.30
N LEU A 258 -5.20 9.79 -4.50
CA LEU A 258 -5.83 10.53 -3.41
C LEU A 258 -6.64 9.58 -2.52
N ALA A 259 -6.29 9.52 -1.24
CA ALA A 259 -6.96 8.69 -0.25
C ALA A 259 -8.28 9.34 0.22
N HIS A 260 -9.28 8.51 0.51
CA HIS A 260 -10.55 8.84 1.18
C HIS A 260 -11.07 10.28 0.98
N PRO A 261 -11.26 10.73 -0.28
CA PRO A 261 -11.58 12.13 -0.60
C PRO A 261 -12.92 12.61 -0.01
N TRP A 262 -13.76 11.70 0.46
CA TRP A 262 -15.00 11.99 1.21
C TRP A 262 -14.76 12.63 2.58
N ALA A 263 -13.54 12.59 3.10
CA ALA A 263 -13.16 13.29 4.34
C ALA A 263 -12.81 14.77 4.11
N LEU A 264 -12.64 15.20 2.84
CA LEU A 264 -12.18 16.55 2.49
C LEU A 264 -13.34 17.54 2.41
N LYS A 265 -13.05 18.79 2.80
CA LYS A 265 -13.96 19.93 2.68
C LYS A 265 -14.03 20.41 1.22
N ASP A 266 -12.88 20.56 0.55
CA ASP A 266 -12.78 21.05 -0.84
C ASP A 266 -12.17 19.98 -1.79
N HIS A 267 -12.84 18.83 -1.90
CA HIS A 267 -12.34 17.71 -2.71
C HIS A 267 -12.17 18.06 -4.20
N VAL A 268 -12.98 18.96 -4.78
CA VAL A 268 -12.89 19.33 -6.20
C VAL A 268 -11.59 20.08 -6.49
N SER A 269 -11.28 21.12 -5.71
CA SER A 269 -10.03 21.89 -5.89
C SER A 269 -8.79 21.04 -5.60
N VAL A 270 -8.87 20.17 -4.59
CA VAL A 270 -7.80 19.22 -4.26
C VAL A 270 -7.53 18.32 -5.45
N ILE A 271 -8.55 17.61 -5.96
CA ILE A 271 -8.39 16.69 -7.10
C ILE A 271 -7.81 17.40 -8.32
N ARG A 272 -8.33 18.58 -8.66
CA ARG A 272 -7.86 19.37 -9.80
C ARG A 272 -6.37 19.73 -9.67
N ARG A 273 -5.96 20.29 -8.53
CA ARG A 273 -4.55 20.72 -8.34
C ARG A 273 -3.59 19.55 -8.18
N LEU A 274 -4.01 18.47 -7.55
CA LEU A 274 -3.19 17.26 -7.49
C LEU A 274 -3.08 16.62 -8.87
N LYS A 275 -4.13 16.65 -9.70
CA LYS A 275 -4.05 16.21 -11.10
C LYS A 275 -2.99 17.00 -11.86
N ASP A 276 -2.97 18.32 -11.75
CA ASP A 276 -1.95 19.18 -12.36
C ASP A 276 -0.52 18.83 -11.86
N ALA A 277 -0.40 18.33 -10.63
CA ALA A 277 0.87 17.90 -10.04
C ALA A 277 1.30 16.47 -10.44
N GLY A 278 0.42 15.68 -11.09
CA GLY A 278 0.71 14.32 -11.53
C GLY A 278 -0.10 13.22 -10.83
N LEU A 279 -1.24 13.52 -10.20
CA LEU A 279 -2.09 12.50 -9.58
C LEU A 279 -2.59 11.49 -10.62
N HIS A 280 -2.52 10.21 -10.28
CA HIS A 280 -2.89 9.10 -11.17
C HIS A 280 -4.27 8.51 -10.85
N GLY A 281 -4.71 8.59 -9.58
CA GLY A 281 -5.96 8.00 -9.15
C GLY A 281 -6.59 8.67 -7.95
N VAL A 282 -7.79 8.21 -7.62
CA VAL A 282 -8.55 8.60 -6.42
C VAL A 282 -9.29 7.40 -5.87
N GLU A 283 -9.45 7.35 -4.55
CA GLU A 283 -10.33 6.36 -3.93
C GLU A 283 -11.80 6.70 -4.17
N VAL A 284 -12.51 5.72 -4.71
CA VAL A 284 -13.94 5.79 -5.08
C VAL A 284 -14.73 4.65 -4.44
N TYR A 285 -14.06 3.52 -4.17
CA TYR A 285 -14.68 2.33 -3.57
C TYR A 285 -14.43 2.27 -2.07
N ARG A 286 -15.51 2.00 -1.32
CA ARG A 286 -15.54 1.77 0.13
C ARG A 286 -16.21 0.43 0.42
N SER A 287 -16.22 0.03 1.69
CA SER A 287 -16.91 -1.19 2.13
C SER A 287 -18.43 -1.12 1.93
N ASP A 288 -19.01 0.07 1.98
CA ASP A 288 -20.44 0.34 1.77
C ASP A 288 -20.82 0.61 0.31
N GLY A 289 -19.84 0.66 -0.61
CA GLY A 289 -20.10 0.72 -2.05
C GLY A 289 -19.18 1.67 -2.80
N LYS A 290 -19.58 1.95 -4.05
CA LYS A 290 -18.92 2.90 -4.93
C LYS A 290 -19.57 4.27 -4.76
N LEU A 291 -18.78 5.32 -4.55
CA LEU A 291 -19.28 6.68 -4.45
C LEU A 291 -19.30 7.35 -5.84
N GLU A 292 -20.49 7.59 -6.38
CA GLU A 292 -20.64 8.09 -7.75
C GLU A 292 -20.02 9.49 -7.97
N VAL A 293 -20.11 10.39 -6.99
CA VAL A 293 -19.49 11.73 -7.07
C VAL A 293 -17.99 11.65 -7.36
N PHE A 294 -17.26 10.80 -6.65
CA PHE A 294 -15.82 10.61 -6.88
C PHE A 294 -15.53 9.80 -8.14
N SER A 295 -16.46 8.92 -8.55
CA SER A 295 -16.37 8.23 -9.85
C SER A 295 -16.44 9.19 -11.01
N GLU A 296 -17.38 10.14 -10.99
CA GLU A 296 -17.57 11.14 -12.05
C GLU A 296 -16.41 12.13 -12.10
N LEU A 297 -15.90 12.56 -10.94
CA LEU A 297 -14.68 13.37 -10.86
C LEU A 297 -13.48 12.60 -11.42
N ALA A 298 -13.35 11.31 -11.09
CA ALA A 298 -12.29 10.49 -11.64
C ALA A 298 -12.38 10.37 -13.17
N ASP A 299 -13.58 10.22 -13.73
CA ASP A 299 -13.79 10.22 -15.19
C ASP A 299 -13.41 11.56 -15.81
N THR A 300 -13.86 12.66 -15.20
CA THR A 300 -13.60 14.04 -15.65
C THR A 300 -12.10 14.33 -15.76
N TYR A 301 -11.31 13.88 -14.79
CA TYR A 301 -9.86 14.10 -14.73
C TYR A 301 -9.02 12.93 -15.26
N SER A 302 -9.66 11.91 -15.86
CA SER A 302 -9.00 10.69 -16.33
C SER A 302 -8.08 10.07 -15.27
N LEU A 303 -8.65 9.83 -14.09
CA LEU A 303 -8.00 9.24 -12.92
C LEU A 303 -8.45 7.79 -12.73
N LEU A 304 -7.55 6.95 -12.22
CA LEU A 304 -7.88 5.61 -11.76
C LEU A 304 -8.89 5.66 -10.61
N LYS A 305 -9.82 4.70 -10.59
CA LYS A 305 -10.83 4.53 -9.54
C LYS A 305 -10.43 3.36 -8.65
N LEU A 306 -9.86 3.64 -7.49
CA LEU A 306 -9.38 2.62 -6.56
C LEU A 306 -10.17 2.63 -5.26
N GLY A 307 -9.76 1.80 -4.31
CA GLY A 307 -10.29 1.81 -2.96
C GLY A 307 -9.67 0.70 -2.13
N GLY A 308 -9.63 0.94 -0.82
CA GLY A 308 -9.28 -0.04 0.19
C GLY A 308 -10.09 0.21 1.46
N SER A 309 -9.93 -0.67 2.43
CA SER A 309 -10.73 -0.63 3.66
C SER A 309 -10.31 0.46 4.64
N ASP A 310 -9.09 0.99 4.49
CA ASP A 310 -8.44 1.84 5.49
C ASP A 310 -8.39 1.14 6.86
N TYR A 311 -8.12 -0.17 6.84
CA TYR A 311 -8.17 -1.03 8.02
C TYR A 311 -6.98 -0.77 8.95
N HIS A 312 -7.27 -0.60 10.24
CA HIS A 312 -6.27 -0.41 11.30
C HIS A 312 -6.30 -1.54 12.35
N GLY A 313 -7.33 -2.38 12.37
CA GLY A 313 -7.51 -3.44 13.37
C GLY A 313 -7.91 -2.93 14.74
N LYS A 314 -8.63 -1.81 14.80
CA LYS A 314 -9.26 -1.25 16.01
C LYS A 314 -10.27 -2.22 16.61
N GLY A 315 -10.89 -3.06 15.78
CA GLY A 315 -11.98 -3.94 16.18
C GLY A 315 -13.29 -3.19 16.42
N GLY A 316 -14.37 -3.94 16.65
CA GLY A 316 -15.72 -3.38 16.77
C GLY A 316 -16.47 -3.29 15.44
N ARG A 317 -17.69 -2.73 15.47
CA ARG A 317 -18.63 -2.77 14.32
C ARG A 317 -18.43 -1.64 13.30
N ASN A 318 -17.60 -0.65 13.61
CA ASN A 318 -17.48 0.60 12.84
C ASN A 318 -16.22 0.65 11.94
N GLU A 319 -15.46 -0.45 11.87
CA GLU A 319 -14.27 -0.55 11.03
C GLU A 319 -14.56 -1.50 9.86
N SER A 320 -14.13 -1.12 8.65
CA SER A 320 -14.23 -1.95 7.47
C SER A 320 -13.20 -3.07 7.55
N GLU A 321 -13.60 -4.33 7.38
CA GLU A 321 -12.64 -5.43 7.37
C GLU A 321 -11.74 -5.43 6.11
N LEU A 322 -10.54 -6.01 6.25
CA LEU A 322 -9.64 -6.27 5.12
C LEU A 322 -10.35 -7.05 4.02
N GLY A 323 -10.30 -6.52 2.79
CA GLY A 323 -10.95 -7.14 1.62
C GLY A 323 -12.47 -6.99 1.56
N SER A 324 -13.07 -6.20 2.46
CA SER A 324 -14.52 -5.91 2.42
C SER A 324 -14.92 -5.00 1.26
N VAL A 325 -13.98 -4.18 0.75
CA VAL A 325 -14.21 -3.29 -0.39
C VAL A 325 -14.39 -4.10 -1.66
N ASN A 326 -15.54 -3.95 -2.31
CA ASN A 326 -15.84 -4.64 -3.56
C ASN A 326 -15.19 -3.93 -4.76
N LEU A 327 -13.86 -3.98 -4.85
CA LEU A 327 -13.10 -3.40 -5.95
C LEU A 327 -13.23 -4.28 -7.21
N PRO A 328 -13.72 -3.74 -8.34
CA PRO A 328 -13.82 -4.52 -9.57
C PRO A 328 -12.45 -4.95 -10.08
N VAL A 329 -12.36 -6.17 -10.60
CA VAL A 329 -11.12 -6.69 -11.23
C VAL A 329 -10.61 -5.78 -12.35
N LYS A 330 -11.53 -5.10 -13.05
CA LYS A 330 -11.20 -4.10 -14.06
C LYS A 330 -10.41 -2.92 -13.49
N ALA A 331 -10.74 -2.44 -12.29
CA ALA A 331 -10.01 -1.36 -11.63
C ALA A 331 -8.55 -1.77 -11.34
N LEU A 332 -8.34 -3.00 -10.84
CA LEU A 332 -6.98 -3.52 -10.65
C LEU A 332 -6.25 -3.72 -11.98
N GLN A 333 -6.93 -4.19 -13.04
CA GLN A 333 -6.33 -4.29 -14.36
C GLN A 333 -5.84 -2.92 -14.87
N ASP A 334 -6.68 -1.89 -14.78
CA ASP A 334 -6.33 -0.55 -15.25
C ASP A 334 -5.22 0.07 -14.38
N PHE A 335 -5.24 -0.18 -13.08
CA PHE A 335 -4.12 0.15 -12.19
C PHE A 335 -2.80 -0.48 -12.63
N LEU A 336 -2.80 -1.79 -12.94
CA LEU A 336 -1.59 -2.49 -13.39
C LEU A 336 -1.13 -1.99 -14.77
N LYS A 337 -2.05 -1.65 -15.67
CA LYS A 337 -1.71 -1.07 -16.99
C LYS A 337 -0.99 0.27 -16.86
N LEU A 338 -1.37 1.09 -15.88
CA LEU A 338 -0.71 2.37 -15.60
C LEU A 338 0.58 2.18 -14.79
N GLY A 339 0.54 1.36 -13.74
CA GLY A 339 1.64 1.22 -12.79
C GLY A 339 2.83 0.45 -13.32
N ARG A 340 2.63 -0.61 -14.12
CA ARG A 340 3.73 -1.47 -14.60
C ARG A 340 4.80 -0.70 -15.39
N PRO A 341 4.45 0.13 -16.39
CA PRO A 341 5.45 0.95 -17.08
C PRO A 341 6.22 1.89 -16.14
N ILE A 342 5.53 2.51 -15.18
CA ILE A 342 6.17 3.39 -14.18
C ILE A 342 7.17 2.61 -13.33
N TRP A 343 6.79 1.43 -12.86
CA TRP A 343 7.66 0.57 -12.05
C TRP A 343 8.82 -0.03 -12.87
N CYS A 344 8.63 -0.31 -14.16
CA CYS A 344 9.72 -0.68 -15.07
C CYS A 344 10.79 0.40 -15.12
N GLU A 345 10.40 1.64 -15.37
CA GLU A 345 11.34 2.77 -15.44
C GLU A 345 12.01 3.04 -14.09
N ALA A 346 11.28 2.85 -12.98
CA ALA A 346 11.85 2.91 -11.64
C ALA A 346 12.96 1.86 -11.46
N ILE A 347 12.69 0.59 -11.84
CA ILE A 347 13.68 -0.49 -11.78
C ILE A 347 14.90 -0.15 -12.63
N LYS A 348 14.71 0.30 -13.89
CA LYS A 348 15.82 0.71 -14.76
C LYS A 348 16.66 1.80 -14.11
N THR A 349 16.01 2.80 -13.52
CA THR A 349 16.68 3.91 -12.84
C THR A 349 17.51 3.41 -11.66
N THR A 350 16.94 2.57 -10.80
CA THR A 350 17.67 1.97 -9.68
C THR A 350 18.89 1.17 -10.16
N MET A 351 18.74 0.38 -11.23
CA MET A 351 19.84 -0.42 -11.78
C MET A 351 20.95 0.45 -12.39
N ARG A 352 20.59 1.55 -13.06
CA ARG A 352 21.57 2.53 -13.58
C ARG A 352 22.34 3.20 -12.44
N THR A 353 21.66 3.67 -11.40
CA THR A 353 22.31 4.27 -10.22
C THR A 353 23.25 3.29 -9.54
N PHE A 354 22.87 2.01 -9.43
CA PHE A 354 23.75 0.97 -8.90
C PHE A 354 24.96 0.69 -9.79
N LEU A 355 24.82 0.71 -11.11
CA LEU A 355 25.94 0.57 -12.06
C LEU A 355 26.92 1.74 -11.98
N GLU A 356 26.42 2.97 -11.82
CA GLU A 356 27.24 4.17 -11.69
C GLU A 356 28.01 4.19 -10.36
N GLN A 357 27.38 3.70 -9.29
CA GLN A 357 27.94 3.70 -7.94
C GLN A 357 27.67 2.37 -7.22
N PRO A 358 28.41 1.30 -7.55
CA PRO A 358 28.27 0.01 -6.90
C PRO A 358 28.67 0.12 -5.42
N SER A 359 27.70 0.01 -4.52
CA SER A 359 27.91 0.08 -3.07
C SER A 359 26.93 -0.81 -2.32
N ASP A 360 27.29 -1.20 -1.10
CA ASP A 360 26.42 -1.98 -0.21
C ASP A 360 25.13 -1.22 0.13
N SER A 361 25.20 0.11 0.21
CA SER A 361 24.02 0.97 0.42
C SER A 361 23.04 0.84 -0.75
N ASN A 362 23.52 0.99 -1.98
CA ASN A 362 22.70 0.88 -3.19
C ASN A 362 22.16 -0.55 -3.38
N LEU A 363 22.95 -1.56 -3.02
CA LEU A 363 22.50 -2.96 -3.03
C LEU A 363 21.41 -3.22 -1.98
N SER A 364 21.59 -2.74 -0.75
CA SER A 364 20.57 -2.79 0.31
C SER A 364 19.30 -2.07 -0.11
N ASN A 365 19.43 -0.97 -0.85
CA ASN A 365 18.32 -0.22 -1.41
C ASN A 365 17.52 -1.03 -2.45
N ILE A 366 18.18 -1.75 -3.36
CA ILE A 366 17.49 -2.66 -4.30
C ILE A 366 16.77 -3.79 -3.56
N LEU A 367 17.40 -4.32 -2.53
CA LEU A 367 16.96 -5.54 -1.84
C LEU A 367 16.07 -5.29 -0.63
N ARG A 368 15.72 -4.04 -0.34
CA ARG A 368 15.06 -3.64 0.91
C ARG A 368 13.80 -4.43 1.23
N PHE A 369 13.00 -4.74 0.21
CA PHE A 369 11.74 -5.46 0.35
C PHE A 369 11.90 -6.99 0.26
N ASP A 370 13.12 -7.49 0.03
CA ASP A 370 13.44 -8.91 -0.15
C ASP A 370 14.52 -9.43 0.84
N ARG A 371 14.76 -8.70 1.94
CA ARG A 371 15.84 -8.97 2.92
C ARG A 371 15.90 -10.41 3.45
N ALA A 372 14.77 -11.11 3.55
CA ALA A 372 14.71 -12.45 4.14
C ALA A 372 15.55 -13.51 3.39
N ARG A 373 15.76 -13.34 2.07
CA ARG A 373 16.49 -14.34 1.26
C ARG A 373 18.02 -14.18 1.34
N ILE A 374 18.52 -13.00 1.69
CA ILE A 374 19.95 -12.72 1.95
C ILE A 374 20.41 -13.46 3.20
N LEU A 375 19.60 -13.36 4.27
CA LEU A 375 19.96 -13.88 5.59
C LEU A 375 19.83 -15.41 5.69
N LYS A 376 18.93 -16.03 4.90
CA LYS A 376 18.71 -17.49 4.90
C LYS A 376 19.70 -18.29 4.02
N GLY A 377 20.72 -17.66 3.42
CA GLY A 377 21.78 -18.36 2.67
C GLY A 377 21.33 -19.15 1.42
N SER A 378 20.06 -19.07 1.03
CA SER A 378 19.46 -19.94 0.00
C SER A 378 19.72 -19.50 -1.45
N SER A 379 20.48 -18.43 -1.68
CA SER A 379 20.96 -18.06 -3.01
C SER A 379 22.24 -17.25 -2.88
N SER A 380 23.38 -17.88 -3.12
CA SER A 380 24.63 -17.16 -3.39
C SER A 380 24.44 -16.42 -4.71
N TRP A 381 24.26 -15.10 -4.66
CA TRP A 381 24.27 -14.30 -5.89
C TRP A 381 25.68 -14.33 -6.46
N SER A 382 25.79 -14.60 -7.74
CA SER A 382 27.08 -14.64 -8.41
C SER A 382 27.36 -13.36 -9.21
N CYS A 383 26.31 -12.65 -9.65
CA CYS A 383 26.45 -11.43 -10.45
C CYS A 383 25.21 -10.52 -10.44
N GLY A 384 25.39 -9.24 -10.79
CA GLY A 384 24.33 -8.24 -10.88
C GLY A 384 23.20 -8.56 -11.87
N ARG A 385 23.46 -9.42 -12.86
CA ARG A 385 22.43 -9.90 -13.81
C ARG A 385 21.32 -10.67 -13.09
N GLU A 386 21.68 -11.56 -12.17
CA GLU A 386 20.72 -12.38 -11.40
C GLU A 386 19.82 -11.50 -10.52
N LEU A 387 20.38 -10.42 -9.97
CA LEU A 387 19.63 -9.43 -9.18
C LEU A 387 18.54 -8.76 -10.02
N MET A 388 18.91 -8.31 -11.22
CA MET A 388 18.01 -7.65 -12.14
C MET A 388 16.89 -8.60 -12.62
N ASP A 389 17.25 -9.80 -13.09
CA ASP A 389 16.27 -10.77 -13.57
C ASP A 389 15.23 -11.12 -12.50
N ARG A 390 15.66 -11.14 -11.24
CA ARG A 390 14.76 -11.34 -10.11
C ARG A 390 13.81 -10.16 -9.88
N CYS A 391 14.31 -8.93 -9.88
CA CYS A 391 13.45 -7.74 -9.76
C CYS A 391 12.39 -7.70 -10.87
N LEU A 392 12.80 -8.02 -12.09
CA LEU A 392 11.91 -8.07 -13.26
C LEU A 392 10.89 -9.21 -13.16
N ALA A 393 11.31 -10.41 -12.73
CA ALA A 393 10.48 -11.60 -12.69
C ALA A 393 9.31 -11.55 -11.68
N ILE A 394 9.30 -10.62 -10.72
CA ILE A 394 8.24 -10.55 -9.71
C ILE A 394 7.01 -9.77 -10.25
N TRP A 395 7.22 -8.78 -11.12
CA TRP A 395 6.18 -7.83 -11.54
C TRP A 395 5.97 -7.76 -13.06
N LEU A 396 6.94 -8.17 -13.86
CA LEU A 396 6.91 -8.02 -15.31
C LEU A 396 6.64 -9.35 -16.02
N THR A 397 5.85 -9.31 -17.08
CA THR A 397 5.62 -10.44 -17.98
C THR A 397 6.87 -10.70 -18.81
N ASN A 398 7.03 -11.92 -19.35
CA ASN A 398 8.16 -12.27 -20.22
C ASN A 398 8.41 -11.21 -21.30
N ASP A 399 7.36 -10.80 -22.01
CA ASP A 399 7.42 -9.79 -23.07
C ASP A 399 7.93 -8.42 -22.58
N GLU A 400 7.60 -8.02 -21.35
CA GLU A 400 8.10 -6.75 -20.78
C GLU A 400 9.56 -6.86 -20.32
N ARG A 401 10.04 -8.09 -20.07
CA ARG A 401 11.44 -8.37 -19.69
C ARG A 401 12.36 -8.44 -20.90
N GLU A 402 11.80 -8.71 -22.09
CA GLU A 402 12.48 -8.70 -23.39
C GLU A 402 12.50 -7.27 -23.97
N ASN A 403 13.06 -6.34 -23.20
CA ASN A 403 13.25 -4.95 -23.61
C ASN A 403 14.74 -4.73 -23.91
N ASP A 404 15.07 -4.09 -25.03
CA ASP A 404 16.45 -3.84 -25.44
C ASP A 404 17.28 -3.08 -24.39
N GLU A 405 16.66 -2.17 -23.64
CA GLU A 405 17.33 -1.48 -22.53
C GLU A 405 17.63 -2.41 -21.36
N PHE A 406 16.75 -3.38 -21.08
CA PHE A 406 17.01 -4.40 -20.07
C PHE A 406 18.13 -5.33 -20.50
N GLU A 407 18.23 -5.72 -21.77
CA GLU A 407 19.37 -6.48 -22.29
C GLU A 407 20.68 -5.70 -22.18
N ALA A 408 20.67 -4.41 -22.52
CA ALA A 408 21.84 -3.55 -22.36
C ALA A 408 22.28 -3.43 -20.89
N LEU A 409 21.33 -3.32 -19.96
CA LEU A 409 21.60 -3.29 -18.52
C LEU A 409 22.09 -4.65 -18.00
N ARG A 410 21.50 -5.77 -18.42
CA ARG A 410 21.96 -7.13 -18.08
C ARG A 410 23.41 -7.35 -18.48
N SER A 411 23.79 -6.91 -19.68
CA SER A 411 25.15 -7.01 -20.20
C SER A 411 26.16 -6.22 -19.33
N LYS A 412 25.79 -5.00 -18.93
CA LYS A 412 26.64 -4.17 -18.04
C LYS A 412 26.73 -4.76 -16.62
N LEU A 413 25.62 -5.30 -16.11
CA LEU A 413 25.56 -5.88 -14.77
C LEU A 413 26.26 -7.23 -14.64
N SER A 414 26.54 -7.94 -15.74
CA SER A 414 27.32 -9.19 -15.66
C SER A 414 28.75 -9.01 -15.16
N CYS A 415 29.32 -7.80 -15.27
CA CYS A 415 30.64 -7.49 -14.74
C CYS A 415 30.63 -7.11 -13.24
N VAL A 416 29.46 -6.96 -12.62
CA VAL A 416 29.32 -6.63 -11.20
C VAL A 416 29.19 -7.91 -10.39
N LEU A 417 30.19 -8.21 -9.57
CA LEU A 417 30.16 -9.35 -8.66
C LEU A 417 29.52 -8.93 -7.34
N ILE A 418 28.59 -9.75 -6.85
CA ILE A 418 27.90 -9.53 -5.56
C ILE A 418 28.30 -10.68 -4.65
N SER A 419 28.93 -10.39 -3.51
CA SER A 419 29.27 -11.43 -2.54
C SER A 419 28.04 -12.13 -1.96
N SER A 420 28.18 -13.40 -1.58
CA SER A 420 27.12 -14.26 -1.02
C SER A 420 26.48 -13.75 0.28
N LYS A 421 27.07 -12.73 0.92
CA LYS A 421 26.51 -12.05 2.10
C LYS A 421 25.83 -10.70 1.77
N GLY A 422 25.80 -10.28 0.51
CA GLY A 422 25.24 -9.00 0.07
C GLY A 422 26.01 -7.77 0.55
N SER A 423 27.29 -7.93 0.91
CA SER A 423 28.11 -6.89 1.59
C SER A 423 29.46 -6.61 0.92
N CYS A 424 29.65 -7.07 -0.31
CA CYS A 424 30.86 -6.73 -1.06
C CYS A 424 30.53 -6.74 -2.54
N VAL A 425 30.55 -5.55 -3.14
CA VAL A 425 30.39 -5.36 -4.58
C VAL A 425 31.77 -5.08 -5.17
N THR A 426 32.24 -5.95 -6.06
CA THR A 426 33.49 -5.73 -6.81
C THR A 426 33.17 -5.62 -8.30
N VAL A 427 33.77 -4.63 -8.96
CA VAL A 427 33.69 -4.50 -10.42
C VAL A 427 34.77 -5.42 -11.00
N GLY A 428 34.35 -6.46 -11.73
CA GLY A 428 35.28 -7.31 -12.47
C GLY A 428 36.00 -6.49 -13.54
N ALA A 429 37.33 -6.61 -13.58
CA ALA A 429 38.19 -5.93 -14.55
C ALA A 429 37.94 -6.39 -15.98
#